data_AF-E3S3W5-F1
#
_entry.id   AF-E3S3W5-F1
#
_cell.length_a   1.000
_cell.length_b   1.000
_cell.length_c   1.000
_cell.angle_alpha   90.00
_cell.angle_beta   90.00
_cell.angle_gamma   90.00
#
_symmetry.space_group_name_H-M   'P 1'
#
loop_
_entity.id
_entity.type
_entity.pdbx_description
1 polymer ?
#
loop_
_entity_poly.entity_id
_entity_poly.type
_entity_poly.pdbx_seq_one_letter_code
_entity_poly.pdbx_strand_id
1 'polypeptide(L)'
;MVYDEFGEEIRRLYVPSEDRCSRPIPLHQLVVYNTQKKISQLRMKVMSRLEPFPNENSMVVFIDGACRNNGSPTARASYGVYFGPESPYNRYGLVPDSLPQTSTRAEIEALSQALEVIRAITDRDFELSRIKIATDSSFLVKAMSQWIETWIENGGIGSEGRRVAHFQILKQLHEMLDYMEYSDAGGREVQFWHVPRERNNEADALANKAFDNV
;
A
#
# COMPACT_ATOMS: atom_id res chain seq x y z
N MET A 1 -1.77 11.40 -13.66
CA MET A 1 -2.88 10.45 -13.93
C MET A 1 -2.31 9.35 -14.79
N VAL A 2 -2.69 8.11 -14.51
CA VAL A 2 -2.28 6.94 -15.30
C VAL A 2 -3.52 6.46 -16.02
N TYR A 3 -3.40 6.11 -17.29
CA TYR A 3 -4.53 5.68 -18.11
C TYR A 3 -4.31 4.24 -18.59
N ASP A 4 -5.40 3.49 -18.76
CA ASP A 4 -5.38 2.18 -19.38
C ASP A 4 -5.33 2.27 -20.92
N GLU A 5 -5.41 1.12 -21.59
CA GLU A 5 -5.38 1.03 -23.06
C GLU A 5 -6.60 1.65 -23.76
N PHE A 6 -7.69 1.90 -23.02
CA PHE A 6 -8.91 2.53 -23.49
C PHE A 6 -8.95 4.04 -23.18
N GLY A 7 -7.94 4.56 -22.49
CA GLY A 7 -7.85 5.96 -22.07
C GLY A 7 -8.64 6.27 -20.80
N GLU A 8 -9.06 5.25 -20.05
CA GLU A 8 -9.72 5.43 -18.75
C GLU A 8 -8.68 5.59 -17.64
N GLU A 9 -8.96 6.49 -16.69
CA GLU A 9 -8.03 6.77 -15.59
C GLU A 9 -7.98 5.61 -14.59
N ILE A 10 -6.77 5.11 -14.32
CA ILE A 10 -6.51 4.14 -13.26
C ILE A 10 -6.31 4.87 -11.94
N ARG A 11 -7.43 5.24 -11.31
CA ARG A 11 -7.54 6.10 -10.12
C ARG A 11 -6.50 5.82 -9.01
N ARG A 12 -6.37 4.57 -8.60
CA ARG A 12 -5.50 4.17 -7.47
C ARG A 12 -4.12 3.68 -7.86
N LEU A 13 -3.64 3.98 -9.07
CA LEU A 13 -2.30 3.57 -9.50
C LEU A 13 -1.34 4.77 -9.48
N TYR A 14 -0.23 4.62 -8.76
CA TYR A 14 0.88 5.57 -8.79
C TYR A 14 2.04 5.00 -9.58
N VAL A 15 2.37 5.70 -10.68
CA VAL A 15 3.57 5.44 -11.48
C VAL A 15 4.42 6.72 -11.43
N PRO A 16 5.58 6.71 -10.72
CA PRO A 16 6.39 7.91 -10.57
C PRO A 16 6.82 8.57 -11.88
N SER A 17 7.01 7.79 -12.96
CA SER A 17 7.36 8.33 -14.28
C SER A 17 6.23 9.10 -14.95
N GLU A 18 4.97 8.87 -14.56
CA GLU A 18 3.80 9.55 -15.10
C GLU A 18 3.36 10.74 -14.23
N ASP A 19 3.86 10.84 -13.00
CA ASP A 19 3.58 11.97 -12.12
C ASP A 19 4.51 13.16 -12.44
N ARG A 20 3.91 14.31 -12.80
CA ARG A 20 4.65 15.51 -13.21
C ARG A 20 5.69 15.98 -12.18
N CYS A 21 5.39 15.84 -10.89
CA CYS A 21 6.24 16.32 -9.81
C CYS A 21 7.33 15.33 -9.40
N SER A 22 7.06 14.03 -9.60
CA SER A 22 7.94 12.92 -9.22
C SER A 22 8.85 12.48 -10.36
N ARG A 23 8.38 12.53 -11.62
CA ARG A 23 9.11 12.13 -12.82
C ARG A 23 10.53 12.70 -12.93
N PRO A 24 10.80 13.96 -12.56
CA PRO A 24 12.16 14.52 -12.64
C PRO A 24 13.13 14.00 -11.56
N ILE A 25 12.66 13.22 -10.58
CA ILE A 25 13.43 12.81 -9.41
C ILE A 25 13.84 11.35 -9.58
N PRO A 26 15.14 11.02 -9.45
CA PRO A 26 15.58 9.63 -9.43
C PRO A 26 14.88 8.84 -8.32
N LEU A 27 14.40 7.63 -8.63
CA LEU A 27 13.58 6.84 -7.69
C LEU A 27 14.24 6.60 -6.33
N HIS A 28 15.57 6.44 -6.27
CA HIS A 28 16.31 6.25 -5.01
C HIS A 28 16.35 7.52 -4.13
N GLN A 29 15.96 8.68 -4.67
CA GLN A 29 15.84 9.96 -3.96
C GLN A 29 14.38 10.37 -3.76
N LEU A 30 13.44 9.62 -4.33
CA LEU A 30 12.03 10.00 -4.38
C LEU A 30 11.37 9.95 -3.00
N VAL A 31 11.84 9.10 -2.09
CA VAL A 31 11.29 8.97 -0.75
C VAL A 31 12.24 9.62 0.25
N VAL A 32 11.69 10.42 1.17
CA VAL A 32 12.42 11.08 2.25
C VAL A 32 11.69 10.88 3.57
N TYR A 33 12.43 10.64 4.64
CA TYR A 33 11.84 10.51 5.97
C TYR A 33 11.69 11.88 6.65
N ASN A 34 10.49 12.17 7.15
CA ASN A 34 10.19 13.34 7.94
C ASN A 34 10.29 12.99 9.44
N THR A 35 11.31 13.52 10.10
CA THR A 35 11.62 13.22 11.50
C THR A 35 10.62 13.82 12.50
N GLN A 36 9.88 14.86 12.10
CA GLN A 36 8.85 15.50 12.93
C GLN A 36 7.54 14.71 12.86
N LYS A 37 7.06 14.42 11.65
CA LYS A 37 5.85 13.62 11.43
C LYS A 37 6.06 12.12 11.66
N LYS A 38 7.32 11.66 11.72
CA LYS A 38 7.73 10.25 11.86
C LYS A 38 7.21 9.33 10.75
N ILE A 39 7.10 9.87 9.53
CA ILE A 39 6.63 9.15 8.35
C ILE A 39 7.55 9.42 7.16
N SER A 40 7.50 8.54 6.17
CA SER A 40 8.13 8.74 4.88
C SER A 40 7.19 9.55 3.98
N GLN A 41 7.77 10.38 3.13
CA GLN A 41 7.07 11.28 2.23
C GLN A 41 7.70 11.21 0.85
N LEU A 42 6.95 11.59 -0.17
CA LEU A 42 7.51 11.82 -1.49
C LEU A 42 8.31 13.14 -1.47
N ARG A 43 9.41 13.18 -2.21
CA ARG A 43 9.95 14.42 -2.74
C ARG A 43 9.16 14.84 -3.97
N MET A 44 9.10 16.14 -4.20
CA MET A 44 8.52 16.71 -5.40
C MET A 44 9.45 17.78 -5.99
N LYS A 45 9.37 17.95 -7.31
CA LYS A 45 10.07 18.99 -8.06
C LYS A 45 9.08 19.80 -8.88
N VAL A 46 9.13 21.12 -8.71
CA VAL A 46 8.35 22.08 -9.50
C VAL A 46 9.29 23.05 -10.19
N MET A 47 8.84 23.69 -11.28
CA MET A 47 9.69 24.58 -12.08
C MET A 47 10.26 25.77 -11.28
N SER A 48 9.55 26.23 -10.24
CA SER A 48 9.96 27.35 -9.40
C SER A 48 11.05 27.01 -8.37
N ARG A 49 11.45 25.73 -8.23
CA ARG A 49 12.50 25.30 -7.29
C ARG A 49 13.54 24.43 -8.00
N LEU A 50 14.81 24.78 -7.82
CA LEU A 50 15.95 24.07 -8.40
C LEU A 50 16.05 22.62 -7.89
N GLU A 51 15.97 22.46 -6.57
CA GLU A 51 16.16 21.18 -5.90
C GLU A 51 14.84 20.51 -5.49
N PRO A 52 14.75 19.17 -5.57
CA PRO A 52 13.62 18.43 -5.01
C PRO A 52 13.48 18.65 -3.51
N PHE A 53 12.24 18.82 -3.04
CA PHE A 53 11.91 19.07 -1.64
C PHE A 53 10.78 18.14 -1.17
N PRO A 54 10.63 17.90 0.15
CA PRO A 54 9.54 17.07 0.67
C PRO A 54 8.16 17.63 0.29
N ASN A 55 7.26 16.74 -0.13
CA ASN A 55 5.84 17.06 -0.26
C ASN A 55 5.18 16.85 1.10
N GLU A 56 4.95 17.95 1.82
CA GLU A 56 4.41 17.96 3.19
C GLU A 56 3.02 17.34 3.33
N ASN A 57 2.26 17.30 2.22
CA ASN A 57 0.93 16.71 2.14
C ASN A 57 0.95 15.20 1.81
N SER A 58 2.15 14.62 1.63
CA SER A 58 2.28 13.22 1.23
C SER A 58 2.72 12.30 2.37
N MET A 59 2.33 11.04 2.25
CA MET A 59 2.79 9.91 3.05
C MET A 59 3.11 8.74 2.12
N VAL A 60 4.24 8.07 2.36
CA VAL A 60 4.60 6.80 1.72
C VAL A 60 4.67 5.73 2.79
N VAL A 61 3.97 4.63 2.58
CA VAL A 61 3.95 3.47 3.47
C VAL A 61 4.32 2.24 2.67
N PHE A 62 5.34 1.51 3.12
CA PHE A 62 5.77 0.26 2.51
C PHE A 62 5.10 -0.90 3.24
N ILE A 63 4.57 -1.86 2.51
CA ILE A 63 3.93 -3.05 3.05
C ILE A 63 4.50 -4.31 2.41
N ASP A 64 4.59 -5.38 3.18
CA ASP A 64 5.00 -6.70 2.71
C ASP A 64 4.28 -7.80 3.51
N GLY A 65 4.00 -8.91 2.84
CA GLY A 65 3.48 -10.12 3.45
C GLY A 65 4.43 -11.29 3.25
N ALA A 66 4.78 -11.99 4.33
CA ALA A 66 5.61 -13.19 4.26
C ALA A 66 4.82 -14.45 4.66
N CYS A 67 5.16 -15.59 4.07
CA CYS A 67 4.60 -16.88 4.47
C CYS A 67 5.67 -17.97 4.42
N ARG A 68 6.04 -18.52 5.58
CA ARG A 68 6.92 -19.70 5.69
C ARG A 68 6.11 -20.96 5.39
N ASN A 69 6.72 -21.92 4.69
CA ASN A 69 6.11 -23.20 4.31
C ASN A 69 4.75 -23.05 3.58
N ASN A 70 4.62 -22.02 2.73
CA ASN A 70 3.40 -21.72 2.00
C ASN A 70 2.88 -22.93 1.21
N GLY A 71 1.57 -23.19 1.27
CA GLY A 71 0.93 -24.35 0.64
C GLY A 71 1.05 -25.67 1.43
N SER A 72 1.67 -25.65 2.62
CA SER A 72 1.73 -26.81 3.51
C SER A 72 0.80 -26.66 4.73
N PRO A 73 0.48 -27.76 5.44
CA PRO A 73 -0.22 -27.69 6.73
C PRO A 73 0.52 -26.93 7.83
N THR A 74 1.83 -26.71 7.65
CA THR A 74 2.71 -25.96 8.57
C THR A 74 2.93 -24.52 8.13
N ALA A 75 2.12 -24.03 7.18
CA ALA A 75 2.24 -22.67 6.69
C ALA A 75 2.02 -21.65 7.82
N ARG A 76 2.87 -20.62 7.86
CA ARG A 76 2.77 -19.52 8.81
C ARG A 76 2.96 -18.21 8.09
N ALA A 77 1.97 -17.35 8.17
CA ALA A 77 1.93 -16.06 7.51
C ALA A 77 2.19 -14.92 8.51
N SER A 78 2.80 -13.84 8.02
CA SER A 78 3.09 -12.62 8.76
C SER A 78 2.99 -11.40 7.85
N TYR A 79 2.91 -10.22 8.45
CA TYR A 79 2.86 -8.94 7.74
C TYR A 79 3.89 -7.97 8.30
N GLY A 80 4.33 -7.03 7.47
CA GLY A 80 5.17 -5.90 7.81
C GLY A 80 4.62 -4.61 7.21
N VAL A 81 4.64 -3.54 8.00
CA VAL A 81 4.22 -2.19 7.61
C VAL A 81 5.29 -1.20 8.06
N TYR A 82 5.90 -0.53 7.11
CA TYR A 82 7.03 0.36 7.31
C TYR A 82 6.68 1.80 6.86
N PHE A 83 6.60 2.69 7.84
CA PHE A 83 6.43 4.13 7.65
C PHE A 83 7.76 4.88 7.59
N GLY A 84 8.85 4.28 8.06
CA GLY A 84 10.19 4.88 8.03
C GLY A 84 11.08 4.43 9.18
N PRO A 85 12.34 4.89 9.21
CA PRO A 85 13.30 4.49 10.24
C PRO A 85 12.76 4.79 11.63
N GLU A 86 12.73 3.75 12.49
CA GLU A 86 12.28 3.84 13.89
C GLU A 86 10.91 4.52 14.09
N SER A 87 10.06 4.53 13.05
CA SER A 87 8.74 5.14 13.15
C SER A 87 7.90 4.37 14.18
N PRO A 88 7.23 5.07 15.12
CA PRO A 88 6.31 4.43 16.08
C PRO A 88 5.07 3.85 15.38
N TYR A 89 4.88 4.19 14.10
CA TYR A 89 3.81 3.69 13.26
C TYR A 89 4.16 2.37 12.57
N ASN A 90 5.43 1.95 12.58
CA ASN A 90 5.81 0.64 12.06
C ASN A 90 5.04 -0.46 12.79
N ARG A 91 4.55 -1.44 12.03
CA ARG A 91 3.81 -2.60 12.54
C ARG A 91 4.33 -3.87 11.90
N TYR A 92 4.28 -4.95 12.65
CA TYR A 92 4.51 -6.29 12.16
C TYR A 92 3.85 -7.27 13.09
N GLY A 93 3.49 -8.43 12.58
CA GLY A 93 2.83 -9.46 13.36
C GLY A 93 2.55 -10.69 12.53
N LEU A 94 2.12 -11.75 13.21
CA LEU A 94 1.63 -12.94 12.55
C LEU A 94 0.20 -12.72 12.09
N VAL A 95 -0.16 -13.31 10.94
CA VAL A 95 -1.56 -13.44 10.56
C VAL A 95 -2.22 -14.40 11.56
N PRO A 96 -3.35 -14.04 12.20
CA PRO A 96 -4.03 -14.90 13.15
C PRO A 96 -4.26 -16.33 12.63
N ASP A 97 -4.04 -17.34 13.47
CA ASP A 97 -4.15 -18.77 13.13
C ASP A 97 -5.55 -19.16 12.62
N SER A 98 -6.58 -18.40 13.01
CA SER A 98 -7.95 -18.55 12.54
C SER A 98 -8.16 -18.13 11.07
N LEU A 99 -7.17 -17.46 10.47
CA LEU A 99 -7.20 -16.98 9.10
C LEU A 99 -6.26 -17.81 8.20
N PRO A 100 -6.50 -17.83 6.87
CA PRO A 100 -5.66 -18.56 5.93
C PRO A 100 -4.19 -18.16 6.03
N GLN A 101 -3.31 -19.15 6.24
CA GLN A 101 -1.86 -18.94 6.30
C GLN A 101 -1.27 -19.05 4.89
N THR A 102 -1.47 -18.02 4.06
CA THR A 102 -0.97 -17.96 2.67
C THR A 102 -0.21 -16.67 2.42
N SER A 103 0.68 -16.66 1.43
CA SER A 103 1.37 -15.43 1.01
C SER A 103 0.37 -14.34 0.59
N THR A 104 -0.65 -14.69 -0.20
CA THR A 104 -1.67 -13.70 -0.60
C THR A 104 -2.44 -13.13 0.59
N ARG A 105 -2.80 -13.94 1.59
CA ARG A 105 -3.49 -13.44 2.78
C ARG A 105 -2.58 -12.53 3.63
N ALA A 106 -1.28 -12.85 3.69
CA ALA A 106 -0.27 -12.02 4.35
C ALA A 106 -0.17 -10.62 3.74
N GLU A 107 -0.10 -10.52 2.41
CA GLU A 107 -0.08 -9.23 1.68
C GLU A 107 -1.35 -8.40 1.97
N ILE A 108 -2.52 -9.06 1.95
CA ILE A 108 -3.80 -8.43 2.26
C ILE A 108 -3.84 -7.96 3.73
N GLU A 109 -3.25 -8.73 4.65
CA GLU A 109 -3.16 -8.33 6.04
C GLU A 109 -2.25 -7.12 6.23
N ALA A 110 -1.11 -7.07 5.52
CA ALA A 110 -0.22 -5.91 5.55
C ALA A 110 -0.95 -4.63 5.11
N LEU A 111 -1.79 -4.70 4.08
CA LEU A 111 -2.64 -3.58 3.68
C LEU A 111 -3.68 -3.22 4.75
N SER A 112 -4.37 -4.21 5.33
CA SER A 112 -5.35 -3.98 6.40
C SER A 112 -4.73 -3.21 7.57
N GLN A 113 -3.58 -3.69 8.04
CA GLN A 113 -2.85 -3.09 9.16
C GLN A 113 -2.31 -1.70 8.81
N ALA A 114 -1.86 -1.50 7.56
CA ALA A 114 -1.45 -0.18 7.10
C ALA A 114 -2.61 0.82 7.08
N LEU A 115 -3.78 0.44 6.57
CA LEU A 115 -4.95 1.33 6.49
C LEU A 115 -5.46 1.76 7.86
N GLU A 116 -5.43 0.87 8.86
CA GLU A 116 -5.76 1.24 10.24
C GLU A 116 -4.85 2.35 10.78
N VAL A 117 -3.54 2.21 10.57
CA VAL A 117 -2.55 3.18 11.05
C VAL A 117 -2.61 4.48 10.23
N ILE A 118 -2.75 4.39 8.90
CA ILE A 118 -2.88 5.54 8.01
C ILE A 118 -4.08 6.39 8.44
N ARG A 119 -5.26 5.78 8.64
CA ARG A 119 -6.46 6.49 9.09
C ARG A 119 -6.20 7.24 10.40
N ALA A 120 -5.62 6.55 11.39
CA ALA A 120 -5.31 7.15 12.69
C ALA A 120 -4.35 8.35 12.59
N ILE A 121 -3.42 8.35 11.62
CA ILE A 121 -2.53 9.48 11.35
C ILE A 121 -3.29 10.61 10.65
N THR A 122 -4.04 10.31 9.59
CA THR A 122 -4.73 11.33 8.78
C THR A 122 -5.93 11.97 9.48
N ASP A 123 -6.48 11.33 10.51
CA ASP A 123 -7.50 11.93 11.38
C ASP A 123 -6.90 13.00 12.32
N ARG A 124 -5.58 13.02 12.49
CA ARG A 124 -4.84 13.98 13.33
C ARG A 124 -4.07 15.02 12.52
N ASP A 125 -3.69 14.68 11.28
CA ASP A 125 -2.99 15.56 10.34
C ASP A 125 -3.75 15.60 9.01
N PHE A 126 -4.70 16.52 8.91
CA PHE A 126 -5.56 16.70 7.73
C PHE A 126 -4.80 17.19 6.49
N GLU A 127 -3.58 17.70 6.65
CA GLU A 127 -2.75 18.10 5.52
C GLU A 127 -2.24 16.89 4.72
N LEU A 128 -2.21 15.70 5.34
CA LEU A 128 -1.81 14.45 4.69
C LEU A 128 -2.93 13.92 3.78
N SER A 129 -2.99 14.49 2.59
CA SER A 129 -3.99 14.19 1.57
C SER A 129 -3.48 13.27 0.44
N ARG A 130 -2.18 12.98 0.35
CA ARG A 130 -1.61 12.13 -0.72
C ARG A 130 -0.91 10.90 -0.14
N ILE A 131 -1.58 9.76 -0.14
CA ILE A 131 -1.08 8.52 0.44
C ILE A 131 -0.60 7.60 -0.67
N LYS A 132 0.64 7.11 -0.56
CA LYS A 132 1.22 6.10 -1.45
C LYS A 132 1.50 4.82 -0.67
N ILE A 133 0.84 3.74 -1.07
CA ILE A 133 1.06 2.40 -0.50
C ILE A 133 1.99 1.64 -1.45
N ALA A 134 3.24 1.46 -1.04
CA ALA A 134 4.27 0.78 -1.81
C ALA A 134 4.32 -0.70 -1.44
N THR A 135 4.35 -1.58 -2.45
CA THR A 135 4.46 -3.04 -2.29
C THR A 135 5.09 -3.67 -3.52
N ASP A 136 5.80 -4.79 -3.36
CA ASP A 136 6.26 -5.63 -4.47
C ASP A 136 5.20 -6.62 -4.97
N SER A 137 4.05 -6.71 -4.28
CA SER A 137 2.92 -7.52 -4.71
C SER A 137 2.18 -6.91 -5.90
N SER A 138 2.54 -7.35 -7.11
CA SER A 138 1.82 -6.94 -8.34
C SER A 138 0.34 -7.35 -8.30
N PHE A 139 0.01 -8.42 -7.56
CA PHE A 139 -1.37 -8.84 -7.34
C PHE A 139 -2.14 -7.77 -6.59
N LEU A 140 -1.61 -7.28 -5.46
CA LEU A 140 -2.33 -6.35 -4.60
C LEU A 140 -2.52 -4.98 -5.27
N VAL A 141 -1.49 -4.50 -5.98
CA VAL A 141 -1.57 -3.27 -6.78
C VAL A 141 -2.71 -3.38 -7.79
N LYS A 142 -2.71 -4.42 -8.62
CA LYS A 142 -3.75 -4.61 -9.66
C LYS A 142 -5.14 -4.87 -9.06
N ALA A 143 -5.21 -5.64 -7.97
CA ALA A 143 -6.47 -5.86 -7.26
C ALA A 143 -7.10 -4.52 -6.85
N MET A 144 -6.35 -3.67 -6.15
CA MET A 144 -6.88 -2.42 -5.61
C MET A 144 -7.03 -1.28 -6.63
N SER A 145 -6.30 -1.33 -7.75
CA SER A 145 -6.32 -0.26 -8.74
C SER A 145 -7.08 -0.56 -10.03
N GLN A 146 -7.31 -1.82 -10.38
CA GLN A 146 -7.86 -2.21 -11.69
C GLN A 146 -8.98 -3.25 -11.62
N TRP A 147 -8.93 -4.21 -10.69
CA TRP A 147 -9.82 -5.38 -10.77
C TRP A 147 -10.98 -5.38 -9.78
N ILE A 148 -10.82 -4.73 -8.62
CA ILE A 148 -11.76 -4.89 -7.51
C ILE A 148 -13.17 -4.40 -7.84
N GLU A 149 -13.32 -3.32 -8.61
CA GLU A 149 -14.63 -2.80 -9.00
C GLU A 149 -15.38 -3.81 -9.87
N THR A 150 -14.74 -4.34 -10.91
CA THR A 150 -15.30 -5.43 -11.74
C THR A 150 -15.59 -6.69 -10.93
N TRP A 151 -14.75 -7.04 -9.95
CA TRP A 151 -15.03 -8.17 -9.07
C TRP A 151 -16.25 -7.90 -8.18
N ILE A 152 -16.47 -6.68 -7.70
CA ILE A 152 -17.67 -6.31 -6.94
C ILE A 152 -18.92 -6.44 -7.79
N GLU A 153 -18.90 -5.91 -9.01
CA GLU A 153 -20.01 -6.00 -9.97
C GLU A 153 -20.37 -7.44 -10.31
N ASN A 154 -19.37 -8.29 -10.49
CA ASN A 154 -19.54 -9.71 -10.84
C ASN A 154 -19.70 -10.63 -9.61
N GLY A 155 -19.96 -10.10 -8.43
CA GLY A 155 -20.22 -10.89 -7.22
C GLY A 155 -19.02 -11.74 -6.74
N GLY A 156 -17.80 -11.29 -7.02
CA GLY A 156 -16.55 -11.93 -6.64
C GLY A 156 -16.05 -12.99 -7.62
N ILE A 157 -16.52 -12.96 -8.87
CA ILE A 157 -16.09 -13.85 -9.94
C ILE A 157 -15.05 -13.14 -10.82
N GLY A 158 -13.88 -13.76 -10.97
CA GLY A 158 -12.81 -13.26 -11.83
C GLY A 158 -13.05 -13.56 -13.31
N SER A 159 -12.21 -13.01 -14.19
CA SER A 159 -12.32 -13.15 -15.65
C SER A 159 -12.33 -14.61 -16.14
N GLU A 160 -11.72 -15.51 -15.39
CA GLU A 160 -11.70 -16.96 -15.69
C GLU A 160 -12.96 -17.72 -15.20
N GLY A 161 -13.99 -17.01 -14.72
CA GLY A 161 -15.21 -17.61 -14.19
C GLY A 161 -15.06 -18.27 -12.81
N ARG A 162 -13.91 -18.07 -12.15
CA ARG A 162 -13.60 -18.63 -10.82
C ARG A 162 -13.82 -17.60 -9.73
N ARG A 163 -14.19 -18.06 -8.53
CA ARG A 163 -14.25 -17.20 -7.34
C ARG A 163 -12.87 -16.64 -7.03
N VAL A 164 -12.81 -15.33 -6.81
CA VAL A 164 -11.58 -14.65 -6.40
C VAL A 164 -11.26 -15.03 -4.97
N ALA A 165 -10.04 -15.55 -4.75
CA ALA A 165 -9.57 -15.87 -3.41
C ALA A 165 -9.53 -14.60 -2.54
N HIS A 166 -9.96 -14.71 -1.28
CA HIS A 166 -9.99 -13.60 -0.33
C HIS A 166 -10.85 -12.39 -0.77
N PHE A 167 -11.80 -12.58 -1.68
CA PHE A 167 -12.65 -11.50 -2.21
C PHE A 167 -13.32 -10.66 -1.11
N GLN A 168 -13.86 -11.29 -0.08
CA GLN A 168 -14.61 -10.57 0.96
C GLN A 168 -13.74 -9.54 1.70
N ILE A 169 -12.49 -9.88 2.03
CA ILE A 169 -11.58 -8.94 2.70
C ILE A 169 -11.06 -7.89 1.70
N LEU A 170 -10.79 -8.26 0.45
CA LEU A 170 -10.42 -7.29 -0.59
C LEU A 170 -11.51 -6.25 -0.80
N LYS A 171 -12.78 -6.68 -0.82
CA LYS A 171 -13.95 -5.80 -0.89
C LYS A 171 -14.02 -4.87 0.32
N GLN A 172 -13.84 -5.39 1.54
CA GLN A 172 -13.83 -4.57 2.76
C GLN A 172 -12.72 -3.51 2.74
N LEU A 173 -11.51 -3.86 2.30
CA LEU A 173 -10.41 -2.91 2.19
C LEU A 173 -10.68 -1.85 1.11
N HIS A 174 -11.33 -2.22 0.00
CA HIS A 174 -11.78 -1.26 -1.01
C HIS A 174 -12.82 -0.28 -0.46
N GLU A 175 -13.81 -0.75 0.30
CA GLU A 175 -14.80 0.10 0.97
C GLU A 175 -14.14 1.07 1.97
N MET A 176 -13.10 0.62 2.68
CA MET A 176 -12.30 1.49 3.56
C MET A 176 -11.55 2.57 2.77
N LEU A 177 -10.96 2.22 1.63
CA LEU A 177 -10.29 3.18 0.74
C LEU A 177 -11.28 4.22 0.22
N ASP A 178 -12.46 3.81 -0.26
CA ASP A 178 -13.51 4.72 -0.72
C ASP A 178 -13.98 5.67 0.38
N TYR A 179 -14.12 5.16 1.61
CA TYR A 179 -14.44 6.02 2.76
C TYR A 179 -13.36 7.07 3.01
N MET A 180 -12.09 6.70 2.94
CA MET A 180 -10.97 7.64 3.09
C MET A 180 -10.92 8.69 1.98
N GLU A 181 -11.32 8.32 0.76
CA GLU A 181 -11.26 9.19 -0.41
C GLU A 181 -12.47 10.12 -0.52
N TYR A 182 -13.69 9.63 -0.25
CA TYR A 182 -14.94 10.30 -0.64
C TYR A 182 -15.91 10.67 0.48
N SER A 183 -15.70 10.22 1.73
CA SER A 183 -16.62 10.58 2.82
C SER A 183 -16.58 12.08 3.15
N ASP A 184 -17.51 12.56 3.98
CA ASP A 184 -17.48 13.94 4.51
C ASP A 184 -16.20 14.24 5.31
N ALA A 185 -15.59 13.21 5.88
CA ALA A 185 -14.30 13.26 6.54
C ALA A 185 -13.14 12.88 5.59
N GLY A 186 -13.39 12.70 4.29
CA GLY A 186 -12.50 12.17 3.26
C GLY A 186 -11.55 13.21 2.65
N GLY A 187 -11.31 13.13 1.33
CA GLY A 187 -10.43 14.06 0.61
C GLY A 187 -8.97 13.62 0.50
N ARG A 188 -8.70 12.32 0.70
CA ARG A 188 -7.37 11.74 0.53
C ARG A 188 -7.28 11.05 -0.82
N GLU A 189 -6.19 11.25 -1.53
CA GLU A 189 -5.79 10.52 -2.74
C GLU A 189 -4.93 9.32 -2.30
N VAL A 190 -5.51 8.12 -2.30
CA VAL A 190 -4.78 6.87 -1.99
C VAL A 190 -4.39 6.17 -3.29
N GLN A 191 -3.09 5.91 -3.46
CA GLN A 191 -2.60 5.21 -4.64
C GLN A 191 -1.60 4.12 -4.27
N PHE A 192 -1.62 3.03 -5.04
CA PHE A 192 -0.73 1.90 -4.93
C PHE A 192 0.47 2.08 -5.85
N TRP A 193 1.66 1.84 -5.32
CA TRP A 193 2.92 1.92 -6.02
C TRP A 193 3.57 0.56 -6.06
N HIS A 194 3.64 -0.05 -7.26
CA HIS A 194 4.44 -1.25 -7.44
C HIS A 194 5.93 -0.92 -7.37
N VAL A 195 6.62 -1.49 -6.39
CA VAL A 195 8.09 -1.34 -6.23
C VAL A 195 8.76 -2.69 -6.44
N PRO A 196 9.99 -2.73 -7.00
CA PRO A 196 10.78 -3.95 -7.00
C PRO A 196 11.06 -4.43 -5.57
N ARG A 197 11.17 -5.75 -5.36
CA ARG A 197 11.39 -6.37 -4.05
C ARG A 197 12.62 -5.81 -3.33
N GLU A 198 13.70 -5.57 -4.07
CA GLU A 198 14.95 -4.99 -3.56
C GLU A 198 14.81 -3.54 -3.05
N ARG A 199 13.65 -2.91 -3.25
CA ARG A 199 13.28 -1.59 -2.71
C ARG A 199 12.17 -1.65 -1.66
N ASN A 200 11.81 -2.86 -1.21
CA ASN A 200 10.82 -3.10 -0.16
C ASN A 200 11.44 -3.81 1.06
N ASN A 201 12.78 -3.76 1.20
CA ASN A 201 13.54 -4.57 2.15
C ASN A 201 13.13 -4.31 3.61
N GLU A 202 12.75 -3.08 3.96
CA GLU A 202 12.38 -2.72 5.32
C GLU A 202 11.03 -3.29 5.73
N ALA A 203 10.06 -3.33 4.81
CA ALA A 203 8.77 -3.97 5.06
C ALA A 203 8.94 -5.51 5.10
N ASP A 204 9.74 -6.08 4.20
CA ASP A 204 10.11 -7.50 4.20
C ASP A 204 10.84 -7.91 5.51
N ALA A 205 11.77 -7.08 5.98
CA ALA A 205 12.47 -7.31 7.24
C ALA A 205 11.51 -7.29 8.43
N LEU A 206 10.54 -6.37 8.45
CA LEU A 206 9.48 -6.33 9.48
C LEU A 206 8.60 -7.58 9.42
N ALA A 207 8.17 -8.01 8.23
CA ALA A 207 7.37 -9.22 8.05
C ALA A 207 8.14 -10.46 8.53
N ASN A 208 9.43 -10.58 8.20
CA ASN A 208 10.27 -11.69 8.64
C ASN A 208 10.54 -11.69 10.15
N LYS A 209 10.74 -10.50 10.75
CA LYS A 209 10.92 -10.34 12.20
C LYS A 209 9.75 -10.90 13.02
N ALA A 210 8.53 -10.90 12.47
CA ALA A 210 7.37 -11.45 13.15
C ALA A 210 7.52 -12.95 13.48
N PHE A 211 8.33 -13.69 12.70
CA PHE A 211 8.58 -15.11 12.93
C PHE A 211 9.64 -15.39 14.00
N ASP A 212 10.46 -14.40 14.38
CA ASP A 212 11.54 -14.61 15.35
C ASP A 212 11.02 -14.72 16.80
N ASN A 213 9.75 -14.36 17.01
CA ASN A 213 9.07 -14.39 18.31
C ASN A 213 8.15 -15.62 18.47
N VAL A 214 8.34 -16.67 17.66
CA VAL A 214 7.52 -17.90 17.63
C VAL A 214 8.34 -19.12 17.96
#